data_AF-A4GI29-F1
#
_entry.id   AF-A4GI29-F1
#
_cell.length_a   1.000
_cell.length_b   1.000
_cell.length_c   1.000
_cell.angle_alpha   90.00
_cell.angle_beta   90.00
_cell.angle_gamma   90.00
#
_symmetry.space_group_name_H-M   'P 1'
#
loop_
_entity.id
_entity.type
_entity.pdbx_description
1 polymer ?
#
loop_
_entity_poly.entity_id
_entity_poly.type
_entity_poly.pdbx_seq_one_letter_code
_entity_poly.pdbx_strand_id
1 'polypeptide(L)'
;MSRLLIIILTLTTTFTTNAFDRENLMKAWSSSVVIRGYTDDGLAYGSGVVVAKDKVVTNCHVLRKTKSPWVSFGDTSFPVTGVQADRWHDLCLLSVFNLPVEPVPLGNSKNLKKGQEIVGIGHSGGAPVALTTGGNVIATYDFEGENIILSSAKFRMGASGSGLFDLKGNLIGINTFKTTGYGNYYSLPADWIKPLMKKEVETVFPINGKALWEEDEDKKPYFLKIAIPKTKKNWAELELVTKEWVEHEPNNTEAWYELGYAYEKLNKVADALVAYDKALEIDQNNSDALLREAVIYKKKGDEKKVSQLQSKLDDVDPNKAWILKNNKY
;
A
#
# COMPACT_ATOMS: atom_id res chain seq x y z
N MET A 1 55.74 9.24 37.29
CA MET A 1 55.16 9.35 35.94
C MET A 1 53.96 8.41 35.85
N SER A 2 52.75 8.92 36.12
CA SER A 2 51.51 8.14 36.04
C SER A 2 50.99 8.21 34.60
N ARG A 3 50.88 7.06 33.91
CA ARG A 3 50.32 6.98 32.55
C ARG A 3 48.81 6.86 32.64
N LEU A 4 48.11 7.92 32.23
CA LEU A 4 46.66 7.95 32.06
C LEU A 4 46.30 7.14 30.80
N LEU A 5 45.64 5.99 30.96
CA LEU A 5 45.07 5.24 29.84
C LEU A 5 43.76 5.93 29.42
N ILE A 6 43.73 6.52 28.24
CA ILE A 6 42.50 7.03 27.61
C ILE A 6 41.84 5.85 26.90
N ILE A 7 40.72 5.38 27.44
CA ILE A 7 39.84 4.39 26.80
C ILE A 7 38.97 5.15 25.81
N ILE A 8 39.27 5.00 24.51
CA ILE A 8 38.42 5.52 23.43
C ILE A 8 37.27 4.53 23.25
N LEU A 9 36.09 4.90 23.75
CA LEU A 9 34.86 4.15 23.53
C LEU A 9 34.33 4.48 22.12
N THR A 10 34.65 3.64 21.14
CA THR A 10 34.07 3.74 19.79
C THR A 10 32.61 3.31 19.86
N LEU A 11 31.68 4.27 19.78
CA LEU A 11 30.26 4.00 19.55
C LEU A 11 30.10 3.43 18.13
N THR A 12 29.99 2.12 18.00
CA THR A 12 29.60 1.48 16.75
C THR A 12 28.08 1.63 16.60
N THR A 13 27.64 2.59 15.79
CA THR A 13 26.25 2.64 15.34
C THR A 13 26.00 1.46 14.41
N THR A 14 25.34 0.42 14.91
CA THR A 14 24.86 -0.68 14.07
C THR A 14 23.72 -0.15 13.21
N PHE A 15 23.99 0.13 11.94
CA PHE A 15 22.93 0.27 10.95
C PHE A 15 22.24 -1.08 10.83
N THR A 16 20.98 -1.19 11.23
CA THR A 16 20.15 -2.33 10.85
C THR A 16 19.90 -2.20 9.35
N THR A 17 20.80 -2.76 8.53
CA THR A 17 20.46 -3.04 7.15
C THR A 17 19.31 -4.02 7.19
N ASN A 18 18.14 -3.64 6.65
CA ASN A 18 17.10 -4.63 6.37
C ASN A 18 17.72 -5.56 5.32
N ALA A 19 18.25 -6.69 5.77
CA ALA A 19 18.90 -7.64 4.89
C ALA A 19 17.88 -8.10 3.85
N PHE A 20 18.24 -7.93 2.58
CA PHE A 20 17.49 -8.42 1.44
C PHE A 20 17.45 -9.95 1.51
N ASP A 21 16.30 -10.52 1.87
CA ASP A 21 16.16 -11.96 2.03
C ASP A 21 15.90 -12.61 0.68
N ARG A 22 16.99 -12.86 -0.05
CA ARG A 22 16.93 -13.44 -1.39
C ARG A 22 16.18 -14.76 -1.42
N GLU A 23 16.32 -15.60 -0.40
CA GLU A 23 15.66 -16.91 -0.36
C GLU A 23 14.15 -16.74 -0.26
N ASN A 24 13.68 -15.96 0.71
CA ASN A 24 12.24 -15.76 0.90
C ASN A 24 11.61 -14.93 -0.23
N LEU A 25 12.35 -14.02 -0.86
CA LEU A 25 11.88 -13.34 -2.07
C LEU A 25 11.80 -14.29 -3.29
N MET A 26 12.67 -15.29 -3.40
CA MET A 26 12.52 -16.34 -4.41
C MET A 26 11.32 -17.26 -4.12
N LYS A 27 11.01 -17.52 -2.84
CA LYS A 27 9.77 -18.19 -2.45
C LYS A 27 8.55 -17.34 -2.82
N ALA A 28 8.57 -16.05 -2.51
CA ALA A 28 7.53 -15.12 -2.94
C ALA A 28 7.33 -15.12 -4.46
N TRP A 29 8.42 -15.10 -5.22
CA TRP A 29 8.37 -15.18 -6.68
C TRP A 29 7.78 -16.49 -7.20
N SER A 30 8.17 -17.63 -6.63
CA SER A 30 7.64 -18.95 -7.02
C SER A 30 6.21 -19.21 -6.50
N SER A 31 5.74 -18.43 -5.53
CA SER A 31 4.35 -18.48 -5.04
C SER A 31 3.35 -17.72 -5.91
N SER A 32 3.84 -16.95 -6.89
CA SER A 32 3.01 -16.20 -7.82
C SER A 32 2.48 -17.13 -8.92
N VAL A 33 1.20 -16.98 -9.24
CA VAL A 33 0.51 -17.78 -10.26
C VAL A 33 -0.31 -16.90 -11.20
N VAL A 34 -0.65 -17.42 -12.38
CA VAL A 34 -1.57 -16.75 -13.31
C VAL A 34 -2.99 -17.23 -13.03
N ILE A 35 -3.93 -16.31 -12.91
CA ILE A 35 -5.36 -16.64 -12.92
C ILE A 35 -5.85 -16.46 -14.35
N ARG A 36 -6.58 -17.44 -14.89
CA ARG A 36 -7.11 -17.39 -16.25
C ARG A 36 -8.57 -17.80 -16.26
N GLY A 37 -9.28 -17.32 -17.28
CA GLY A 37 -10.69 -17.66 -17.47
C GLY A 37 -11.20 -17.18 -18.82
N TYR A 38 -12.04 -17.97 -19.47
CA TYR A 38 -12.77 -17.49 -20.65
C TYR A 38 -13.92 -16.58 -20.24
N THR A 39 -14.09 -15.52 -21.01
CA THR A 39 -15.17 -14.53 -20.95
C THR A 39 -15.81 -14.42 -22.33
N ASP A 40 -16.92 -13.70 -22.45
CA ASP A 40 -17.54 -13.43 -23.75
C ASP A 40 -16.61 -12.63 -24.70
N ASP A 41 -15.67 -11.86 -24.13
CA ASP A 41 -14.67 -11.05 -24.84
C ASP A 41 -13.37 -11.82 -25.14
N GLY A 42 -13.31 -13.12 -24.82
CA GLY A 42 -12.13 -13.98 -24.99
C GLY A 42 -11.42 -14.31 -23.67
N LEU A 43 -10.12 -14.61 -23.75
CA LEU A 43 -9.31 -15.03 -22.60
C LEU A 43 -8.99 -13.84 -21.69
N ALA A 44 -9.49 -13.87 -20.46
CA ALA A 44 -9.09 -12.96 -19.39
C ALA A 44 -7.99 -13.58 -18.52
N TYR A 45 -7.15 -12.72 -17.95
CA TYR A 45 -6.09 -13.11 -17.05
C TYR A 45 -5.86 -12.09 -15.94
N GLY A 46 -5.37 -12.60 -14.81
CA GLY A 46 -4.88 -11.85 -13.67
C GLY A 46 -3.74 -12.59 -13.01
N SER A 47 -3.33 -12.12 -11.84
CA SER A 47 -2.30 -12.74 -11.00
C SER A 47 -2.92 -13.28 -9.71
N GLY A 48 -2.21 -14.18 -9.03
CA GLY A 48 -2.58 -14.64 -7.70
C GLY A 48 -1.36 -15.05 -6.90
N VAL A 49 -1.55 -15.22 -5.59
CA VAL A 49 -0.49 -15.61 -4.65
C VAL A 49 -0.94 -16.82 -3.83
N VAL A 50 -0.08 -17.83 -3.71
CA VAL A 50 -0.35 -18.99 -2.85
C VAL A 50 -0.11 -18.63 -1.39
N VAL A 51 -1.16 -18.70 -0.57
CA VAL A 51 -1.13 -18.22 0.84
C VAL A 51 -1.42 -19.31 1.86
N ALA A 52 -1.90 -20.46 1.41
CA ALA A 52 -1.93 -21.72 2.15
C ALA A 52 -1.93 -22.87 1.14
N LYS A 53 -1.78 -24.11 1.63
CA LYS A 53 -1.88 -25.30 0.78
C LYS A 53 -3.18 -25.27 -0.03
N ASP A 54 -3.05 -25.37 -1.35
CA ASP A 54 -4.16 -25.37 -2.31
C ASP A 54 -5.06 -24.13 -2.26
N LYS A 55 -4.55 -23.01 -1.72
CA LYS A 55 -5.28 -21.75 -1.57
C LYS A 55 -4.54 -20.59 -2.21
N VAL A 56 -5.20 -19.95 -3.17
CA VAL A 56 -4.64 -18.83 -3.95
C VAL A 56 -5.47 -17.58 -3.73
N VAL A 57 -4.88 -16.51 -3.23
CA VAL A 57 -5.55 -15.20 -3.14
C VAL A 57 -5.38 -14.45 -4.46
N THR A 58 -6.43 -13.76 -4.91
CA THR A 58 -6.43 -12.85 -6.05
C THR A 58 -7.49 -11.76 -5.81
N ASN A 59 -7.68 -10.86 -6.79
CA ASN A 59 -8.82 -9.96 -6.75
C ASN A 59 -10.11 -10.61 -7.23
N CYS A 60 -11.23 -10.26 -6.60
CA CYS A 60 -12.52 -10.77 -7.03
C CYS A 60 -12.90 -10.30 -8.43
N HIS A 61 -12.58 -9.06 -8.81
CA HIS A 61 -12.91 -8.54 -10.14
C HIS A 61 -12.30 -9.35 -11.30
N VAL A 62 -11.19 -10.06 -11.07
CA VAL A 62 -10.56 -10.97 -12.05
C VAL A 62 -11.49 -12.13 -12.43
N LEU A 63 -12.41 -12.50 -11.55
CA LEU A 63 -13.26 -13.70 -11.69
C LEU A 63 -14.68 -13.39 -12.16
N ARG A 64 -15.10 -12.12 -12.22
CA ARG A 64 -16.51 -11.72 -12.41
C ARG A 64 -17.07 -11.95 -13.81
N LYS A 65 -16.21 -12.19 -14.80
CA LYS A 65 -16.62 -12.44 -16.19
C LYS A 65 -16.37 -13.87 -16.64
N THR A 66 -15.85 -14.74 -15.77
CA THR A 66 -15.50 -16.11 -16.13
C THR A 66 -16.37 -17.13 -15.44
N LYS A 67 -16.90 -18.08 -16.22
CA LYS A 67 -17.74 -19.18 -15.76
C LYS A 67 -16.92 -20.38 -15.27
N SER A 68 -15.65 -20.46 -15.64
CA SER A 68 -14.77 -21.59 -15.33
C SER A 68 -13.32 -21.12 -15.22
N PRO A 69 -12.95 -20.42 -14.12
CA PRO A 69 -11.59 -19.98 -13.90
C PRO A 69 -10.65 -21.15 -13.58
N TRP A 70 -9.36 -20.97 -13.89
CA TRP A 70 -8.29 -21.87 -13.49
C TRP A 70 -7.04 -21.10 -13.07
N VAL A 71 -6.24 -21.72 -12.21
CA VAL A 71 -4.89 -21.26 -11.86
C VAL A 71 -3.90 -21.90 -12.82
N SER A 72 -2.95 -21.14 -13.36
CA SER A 72 -1.83 -21.68 -14.13
C SER A 72 -0.51 -21.46 -13.40
N PHE A 73 0.30 -22.51 -13.33
CA PHE A 73 1.66 -22.46 -12.80
C PHE A 73 2.60 -23.18 -13.78
N GLY A 74 3.53 -22.41 -14.36
CA GLY A 74 4.25 -22.85 -15.56
C GLY A 74 3.27 -23.23 -16.67
N ASP A 75 3.44 -24.44 -17.22
CA ASP A 75 2.58 -24.98 -18.28
C ASP A 75 1.39 -25.79 -17.75
N THR A 76 1.24 -25.91 -16.43
CA THR A 76 0.17 -26.71 -15.80
C THR A 76 -1.01 -25.83 -15.41
N SER A 77 -2.23 -26.33 -15.65
CA SER A 77 -3.49 -25.67 -15.29
C SER A 77 -4.22 -26.45 -14.20
N PHE A 78 -4.73 -25.74 -13.21
CA PHE A 78 -5.44 -26.27 -12.04
C PHE A 78 -6.84 -25.65 -12.00
N PRO A 79 -7.92 -26.44 -12.20
CA PRO A 79 -9.28 -25.93 -12.11
C PRO A 79 -9.55 -25.32 -10.73
N VAL A 80 -10.22 -24.16 -10.71
CA VAL A 80 -10.71 -23.59 -9.46
C VAL A 80 -12.00 -24.32 -9.08
N THR A 81 -12.02 -24.93 -7.90
CA THR A 81 -13.14 -25.75 -7.41
C THR A 81 -14.05 -25.01 -6.44
N GLY A 82 -13.61 -23.87 -5.91
CA GLY A 82 -14.41 -23.01 -5.06
C GLY A 82 -13.72 -21.69 -4.77
N VAL A 83 -14.47 -20.75 -4.23
CA VAL A 83 -14.00 -19.41 -3.89
C VAL A 83 -14.64 -18.93 -2.60
N GLN A 84 -13.83 -18.38 -1.71
CA GLN A 84 -14.29 -17.59 -0.58
C GLN A 84 -14.14 -16.12 -0.99
N ALA A 85 -15.22 -15.35 -0.98
CA ALA A 85 -15.24 -14.03 -1.61
C ALA A 85 -15.50 -12.92 -0.60
N ASP A 86 -14.57 -11.95 -0.55
CA ASP A 86 -14.81 -10.62 -0.02
C ASP A 86 -14.94 -9.62 -1.17
N ARG A 87 -16.19 -9.42 -1.60
CA ARG A 87 -16.50 -8.55 -2.74
C ARG A 87 -16.17 -7.10 -2.44
N TRP A 88 -16.50 -6.64 -1.24
CA TRP A 88 -16.28 -5.26 -0.79
C TRP A 88 -14.79 -4.92 -0.78
N HIS A 89 -13.98 -5.80 -0.21
CA HIS A 89 -12.53 -5.68 -0.19
C HIS A 89 -11.85 -6.17 -1.47
N ASP A 90 -12.60 -6.61 -2.49
CA ASP A 90 -12.07 -7.15 -3.74
C ASP A 90 -11.02 -8.25 -3.56
N LEU A 91 -11.16 -9.09 -2.52
CA LEU A 91 -10.27 -10.21 -2.25
C LEU A 91 -11.01 -11.53 -2.37
N CYS A 92 -10.51 -12.42 -3.21
CA CYS A 92 -11.07 -13.73 -3.42
C CYS A 92 -10.00 -14.81 -3.18
N LEU A 93 -10.36 -15.81 -2.37
CA LEU A 93 -9.50 -16.93 -2.03
C LEU A 93 -9.99 -18.17 -2.77
N LEU A 94 -9.23 -18.57 -3.77
CA LEU A 94 -9.52 -19.70 -4.64
C LEU A 94 -9.08 -21.00 -3.99
N SER A 95 -9.87 -22.04 -4.18
CA SER A 95 -9.52 -23.42 -3.86
C SER A 95 -9.14 -24.14 -5.15
N VAL A 96 -8.00 -24.80 -5.13
CA VAL A 96 -7.50 -25.68 -6.20
C VAL A 96 -7.16 -27.05 -5.61
N PHE A 97 -6.63 -27.98 -6.41
CA PHE A 97 -6.22 -29.29 -5.93
C PHE A 97 -4.81 -29.63 -6.40
N ASN A 98 -3.97 -30.11 -5.46
CA ASN A 98 -2.60 -30.54 -5.71
C ASN A 98 -1.72 -29.48 -6.40
N LEU A 99 -1.83 -28.22 -5.97
CA LEU A 99 -0.95 -27.16 -6.47
C LEU A 99 0.47 -27.36 -5.88
N PRO A 100 1.51 -27.58 -6.71
CA PRO A 100 2.86 -27.90 -6.23
C PRO A 100 3.65 -26.63 -5.89
N VAL A 101 3.07 -25.75 -5.08
CA VAL A 101 3.61 -24.43 -4.75
C VAL A 101 3.52 -24.21 -3.25
N GLU A 102 4.64 -23.82 -2.64
CA GLU A 102 4.70 -23.49 -1.22
C GLU A 102 4.07 -22.11 -0.94
N PRO A 103 3.29 -21.97 0.14
CA PRO A 103 2.66 -20.71 0.48
C PRO A 103 3.65 -19.71 1.07
N VAL A 104 3.36 -18.42 0.88
CA VAL A 104 4.12 -17.33 1.52
C VAL A 104 3.60 -16.97 2.91
N PRO A 105 4.48 -16.50 3.80
CA PRO A 105 4.04 -15.91 5.06
C PRO A 105 3.28 -14.61 4.82
N LEU A 106 2.25 -14.37 5.64
CA LEU A 106 1.50 -13.11 5.64
C LEU A 106 2.22 -12.09 6.52
N GLY A 107 2.42 -10.89 5.97
CA GLY A 107 2.91 -9.72 6.68
C GLY A 107 1.78 -8.97 7.40
N ASN A 108 2.12 -7.79 7.94
CA ASN A 108 1.18 -6.92 8.64
C ASN A 108 1.27 -5.50 8.06
N SER A 109 0.15 -5.02 7.52
CA SER A 109 0.06 -3.71 6.85
C SER A 109 0.19 -2.52 7.81
N LYS A 110 -0.13 -2.68 9.10
CA LYS A 110 0.01 -1.62 10.12
C LYS A 110 1.44 -1.27 10.46
N ASN A 111 2.36 -2.19 10.23
CA ASN A 111 3.78 -1.97 10.50
C ASN A 111 4.49 -1.24 9.34
N LEU A 112 3.79 -0.97 8.24
CA LEU A 112 4.36 -0.32 7.07
C LEU A 112 4.61 1.15 7.35
N LYS A 113 5.79 1.62 6.91
CA LYS A 113 6.18 3.02 7.03
C LYS A 113 6.24 3.66 5.65
N LYS A 114 5.87 4.94 5.54
CA LYS A 114 6.10 5.72 4.32
C LYS A 114 7.60 5.69 3.97
N GLY A 115 7.90 5.56 2.69
CA GLY A 115 9.27 5.39 2.18
C GLY A 115 9.83 3.97 2.30
N GLN A 116 9.18 3.05 3.01
CA GLN A 116 9.62 1.66 3.12
C GLN A 116 9.68 1.00 1.73
N GLU A 117 10.81 0.37 1.42
CA GLU A 117 10.99 -0.40 0.20
C GLU A 117 10.14 -1.67 0.20
N ILE A 118 9.57 -1.95 -0.97
CA ILE A 118 8.64 -3.05 -1.21
C ILE A 118 8.84 -3.60 -2.61
N VAL A 119 8.35 -4.82 -2.83
CA VAL A 119 8.49 -5.51 -4.11
C VAL A 119 7.12 -6.02 -4.56
N GLY A 120 6.66 -5.61 -5.73
CA GLY A 120 5.52 -6.20 -6.41
C GLY A 120 5.96 -7.41 -7.24
N ILE A 121 5.24 -8.53 -7.14
CA ILE A 121 5.52 -9.74 -7.92
C ILE A 121 4.22 -10.32 -8.48
N GLY A 122 4.16 -10.51 -9.80
CA GLY A 122 3.00 -11.09 -10.46
C GLY A 122 3.14 -11.24 -11.97
N HIS A 123 2.08 -11.73 -12.61
CA HIS A 123 2.04 -12.06 -14.03
C HIS A 123 1.36 -10.97 -14.85
N SER A 124 1.88 -9.74 -14.79
CA SER A 124 1.36 -8.64 -15.61
C SER A 124 1.32 -9.03 -17.09
N GLY A 125 0.23 -8.73 -17.78
CA GLY A 125 0.02 -9.13 -19.19
C GLY A 125 -0.22 -10.63 -19.40
N GLY A 126 -0.42 -11.41 -18.34
CA GLY A 126 -0.52 -12.87 -18.43
C GLY A 126 0.82 -13.54 -18.73
N ALA A 127 1.94 -12.86 -18.41
CA ALA A 127 3.28 -13.36 -18.65
C ALA A 127 3.47 -14.77 -18.07
N PRO A 128 4.12 -15.71 -18.79
CA PRO A 128 4.32 -17.07 -18.30
C PRO A 128 5.25 -17.15 -17.08
N VAL A 129 6.07 -16.12 -16.90
CA VAL A 129 7.03 -15.98 -15.80
C VAL A 129 6.65 -14.76 -14.97
N ALA A 130 6.74 -14.85 -13.65
CA ALA A 130 6.41 -13.74 -12.76
C ALA A 130 7.39 -12.57 -12.96
N LEU A 131 6.82 -11.38 -13.07
CA LEU A 131 7.54 -10.12 -13.21
C LEU A 131 7.66 -9.44 -11.85
N THR A 132 8.81 -8.84 -11.60
CA THR A 132 9.13 -8.17 -10.34
C THR A 132 9.26 -6.66 -10.55
N THR A 133 8.65 -5.86 -9.69
CA THR A 133 8.78 -4.41 -9.70
C THR A 133 9.14 -3.90 -8.31
N GLY A 134 10.22 -3.12 -8.23
CA GLY A 134 10.60 -2.43 -7.00
C GLY A 134 9.81 -1.14 -6.83
N GLY A 135 9.57 -0.76 -5.59
CA GLY A 135 8.98 0.52 -5.25
C GLY A 135 9.07 0.79 -3.75
N ASN A 136 8.32 1.78 -3.32
CA ASN A 136 8.27 2.24 -1.94
C ASN A 136 6.84 2.59 -1.56
N VAL A 137 6.51 2.42 -0.29
CA VAL A 137 5.23 2.86 0.28
C VAL A 137 5.16 4.39 0.17
N ILE A 138 4.13 4.89 -0.50
CA ILE A 138 3.85 6.33 -0.62
C ILE A 138 3.01 6.77 0.58
N ALA A 139 1.93 6.04 0.85
CA ALA A 139 1.03 6.27 1.95
C ALA A 139 0.35 4.97 2.38
N THR A 140 -0.20 4.98 3.59
CA THR A 140 -1.09 3.96 4.11
C THR A 140 -2.36 4.63 4.60
N TYR A 141 -3.51 4.03 4.32
CA TYR A 141 -4.80 4.54 4.74
C TYR A 141 -5.45 3.53 5.68
N ASP A 142 -5.68 3.92 6.92
CA ASP A 142 -6.45 3.10 7.86
C ASP A 142 -7.87 2.94 7.32
N PHE A 143 -8.31 1.71 7.17
CA PHE A 143 -9.64 1.36 6.71
C PHE A 143 -10.05 0.02 7.31
N GLU A 144 -11.17 0.01 8.03
CA GLU A 144 -11.70 -1.17 8.74
C GLU A 144 -10.66 -1.87 9.62
N GLY A 145 -9.77 -1.07 10.24
CA GLY A 145 -8.76 -1.55 11.16
C GLY A 145 -7.59 -2.28 10.49
N GLU A 146 -7.35 -2.10 9.20
CA GLU A 146 -6.10 -2.47 8.51
C GLU A 146 -5.65 -1.35 7.57
N ASN A 147 -4.43 -1.44 7.02
CA ASN A 147 -3.86 -0.35 6.20
C ASN A 147 -3.89 -0.69 4.71
N ILE A 148 -4.72 0.02 3.95
CA ILE A 148 -4.63 0.03 2.48
C ILE A 148 -3.34 0.73 2.06
N ILE A 149 -2.65 0.15 1.09
CA ILE A 149 -1.28 0.55 0.73
C ILE A 149 -1.32 1.31 -0.59
N LEU A 150 -0.81 2.54 -0.58
CA LEU A 150 -0.49 3.28 -1.79
C LEU A 150 1.01 3.18 -2.05
N SER A 151 1.40 2.70 -3.22
CA SER A 151 2.83 2.52 -3.54
C SER A 151 3.24 3.05 -4.91
N SER A 152 4.55 3.22 -5.07
CA SER A 152 5.20 3.56 -6.34
C SER A 152 5.53 2.33 -7.19
N ALA A 153 5.31 1.12 -6.67
CA ALA A 153 5.61 -0.14 -7.36
C ALA A 153 4.68 -0.31 -8.56
N LYS A 154 5.19 0.02 -9.74
CA LYS A 154 4.38 0.08 -10.96
C LYS A 154 3.89 -1.30 -11.36
N PHE A 155 2.64 -1.38 -11.77
CA PHE A 155 2.13 -2.58 -12.44
C PHE A 155 1.33 -2.25 -13.71
N ARG A 156 1.30 -3.21 -14.65
CA ARG A 156 0.62 -3.09 -15.95
C ARG A 156 -0.72 -3.83 -15.92
N MET A 157 -1.48 -3.74 -17.01
CA MET A 157 -2.70 -4.54 -17.18
C MET A 157 -2.41 -6.03 -16.95
N GLY A 158 -3.31 -6.76 -16.29
CA GLY A 158 -3.12 -8.16 -15.90
C GLY A 158 -2.36 -8.37 -14.58
N ALA A 159 -1.93 -7.29 -13.92
CA ALA A 159 -1.30 -7.39 -12.61
C ALA A 159 -2.26 -7.50 -11.43
N SER A 160 -3.56 -7.28 -11.64
CA SER A 160 -4.58 -7.43 -10.59
C SER A 160 -4.44 -8.80 -9.93
N GLY A 161 -4.35 -8.81 -8.60
CA GLY A 161 -4.12 -10.00 -7.79
C GLY A 161 -2.64 -10.35 -7.56
N SER A 162 -1.70 -9.55 -8.08
CA SER A 162 -0.27 -9.73 -7.81
C SER A 162 0.07 -9.37 -6.37
N GLY A 163 1.06 -10.05 -5.81
CA GLY A 163 1.48 -9.84 -4.44
C GLY A 163 2.39 -8.62 -4.31
N LEU A 164 2.21 -7.88 -3.22
CA LEU A 164 3.12 -6.87 -2.74
C LEU A 164 3.82 -7.40 -1.50
N PHE A 165 5.14 -7.36 -1.47
CA PHE A 165 5.97 -8.01 -0.46
C PHE A 165 6.90 -7.01 0.24
N ASP A 166 7.18 -7.25 1.51
CA ASP A 166 8.32 -6.63 2.18
C ASP A 166 9.65 -7.28 1.74
N LEU A 167 10.78 -6.70 2.13
CA LEU A 167 12.11 -7.21 1.77
C LEU A 167 12.48 -8.55 2.45
N LYS A 168 11.62 -9.05 3.35
CA LYS A 168 11.74 -10.36 4.00
C LYS A 168 10.90 -11.43 3.30
N GLY A 169 10.19 -11.08 2.23
CA GLY A 169 9.32 -12.00 1.48
C GLY A 169 7.95 -12.24 2.12
N ASN A 170 7.53 -11.44 3.11
CA ASN A 170 6.18 -11.51 3.64
C ASN A 170 5.22 -10.77 2.71
N LEU A 171 4.08 -11.39 2.42
CA LEU A 171 3.01 -10.77 1.64
C LEU A 171 2.32 -9.69 2.49
N ILE A 172 2.46 -8.42 2.09
CA ILE A 172 1.87 -7.27 2.80
C ILE A 172 0.60 -6.75 2.13
N GLY A 173 0.40 -7.02 0.84
CA GLY A 173 -0.84 -6.66 0.16
C GLY A 173 -1.04 -7.30 -1.20
N ILE A 174 -2.22 -7.07 -1.77
CA ILE A 174 -2.64 -7.55 -3.09
C ILE A 174 -2.92 -6.34 -4.00
N ASN A 175 -2.11 -6.18 -5.05
CA ASN A 175 -2.26 -5.12 -6.04
C ASN A 175 -3.64 -5.23 -6.72
N THR A 176 -4.42 -4.14 -6.72
CA THR A 176 -5.82 -4.16 -7.19
C THR A 176 -6.11 -3.13 -8.28
N PHE A 177 -6.02 -1.84 -7.97
CA PHE A 177 -6.42 -0.76 -8.87
C PHE A 177 -5.43 0.40 -8.81
N LYS A 178 -5.59 1.33 -9.74
CA LYS A 178 -4.86 2.60 -9.79
C LYS A 178 -5.85 3.74 -9.99
N THR A 179 -5.52 4.93 -9.51
CA THR A 179 -6.29 6.13 -9.87
C THR A 179 -5.93 6.56 -11.29
N THR A 180 -6.92 6.80 -12.14
CA THR A 180 -6.72 7.34 -13.49
C THR A 180 -6.03 8.71 -13.43
N GLY A 181 -4.95 8.90 -14.20
CA GLY A 181 -4.18 10.15 -14.24
C GLY A 181 -3.16 10.32 -13.11
N TYR A 182 -3.13 9.41 -12.13
CA TYR A 182 -2.16 9.40 -11.03
C TYR A 182 -1.32 8.11 -11.10
N GLY A 183 0.00 8.23 -11.03
CA GLY A 183 0.93 7.10 -11.15
C GLY A 183 1.06 6.23 -9.89
N ASN A 184 0.02 6.18 -9.05
CA ASN A 184 0.07 5.48 -7.76
C ASN A 184 -0.86 4.27 -7.75
N TYR A 185 -0.40 3.21 -7.08
CA TYR A 185 -0.95 1.88 -7.18
C TYR A 185 -1.45 1.43 -5.81
N TYR A 186 -2.72 1.03 -5.74
CA TYR A 186 -3.35 0.59 -4.51
C TYR A 186 -3.23 -0.92 -4.35
N SER A 187 -2.91 -1.33 -3.12
CA SER A 187 -2.93 -2.72 -2.69
C SER A 187 -3.79 -2.89 -1.46
N LEU A 188 -4.57 -3.96 -1.45
CA LEU A 188 -5.43 -4.36 -0.33
C LEU A 188 -4.56 -5.08 0.70
N PRO A 189 -4.70 -4.83 2.00
CA PRO A 189 -3.86 -5.43 3.02
C PRO A 189 -3.99 -6.95 3.05
N ALA A 190 -2.85 -7.63 3.18
CA ALA A 190 -2.81 -9.08 3.33
C ALA A 190 -3.46 -9.56 4.64
N ASP A 191 -3.60 -8.66 5.63
CA ASP A 191 -4.27 -8.94 6.90
C ASP A 191 -5.72 -9.44 6.72
N TRP A 192 -6.43 -8.95 5.70
CA TRP A 192 -7.79 -9.37 5.36
C TRP A 192 -7.90 -10.81 4.82
N ILE A 193 -6.78 -11.45 4.49
CA ILE A 193 -6.77 -12.86 4.05
C ILE A 193 -7.20 -13.79 5.19
N LYS A 194 -6.83 -13.48 6.44
CA LYS A 194 -7.18 -14.32 7.61
C LYS A 194 -8.69 -14.40 7.86
N PRO A 195 -9.46 -13.29 7.91
CA PRO A 195 -10.92 -13.37 7.98
C PRO A 195 -11.53 -13.94 6.69
N LEU A 196 -10.95 -13.68 5.51
CA LEU A 196 -11.42 -14.26 4.25
C LEU A 196 -11.39 -15.80 4.25
N MET A 197 -10.35 -16.41 4.83
CA MET A 197 -10.23 -17.86 5.00
C MET A 197 -11.37 -18.50 5.82
N LYS A 198 -12.15 -17.70 6.56
CA LYS A 198 -13.29 -18.15 7.37
C LYS A 198 -14.64 -17.99 6.68
N LYS A 199 -14.69 -17.30 5.53
CA LYS A 199 -15.94 -17.12 4.77
C LYS A 199 -16.40 -18.44 4.15
N GLU A 200 -17.69 -18.52 3.84
CA GLU A 200 -18.27 -19.67 3.15
C GLU A 200 -17.64 -19.86 1.76
N VAL A 201 -17.52 -21.13 1.36
CA VAL A 201 -17.01 -21.50 0.04
C VAL A 201 -18.17 -21.50 -0.94
N GLU A 202 -18.07 -20.67 -1.97
CA GLU A 202 -18.96 -20.66 -3.11
C GLU A 202 -18.36 -21.50 -4.25
N THR A 203 -19.19 -22.21 -5.01
CA THR A 203 -18.76 -23.04 -6.15
C THR A 203 -19.37 -22.60 -7.47
N VAL A 204 -20.17 -21.53 -7.46
CA VAL A 204 -20.87 -21.01 -8.63
C VAL A 204 -20.11 -19.81 -9.18
N PHE A 205 -19.74 -19.87 -10.45
CA PHE A 205 -19.07 -18.81 -11.18
C PHE A 205 -19.97 -18.32 -12.34
N PRO A 206 -19.88 -17.04 -12.74
CA PRO A 206 -19.00 -16.00 -12.21
C PRO A 206 -19.46 -15.49 -10.84
N ILE A 207 -18.51 -14.95 -10.07
CA ILE A 207 -18.85 -14.22 -8.86
C ILE A 207 -19.36 -12.82 -9.21
N ASN A 208 -20.42 -12.36 -8.56
CA ASN A 208 -21.01 -11.03 -8.76
C ASN A 208 -20.73 -10.12 -7.57
N GLY A 209 -20.77 -8.80 -7.75
CA GLY A 209 -20.60 -7.82 -6.67
C GLY A 209 -19.59 -6.73 -7.03
N LYS A 210 -19.64 -5.61 -6.31
CA LYS A 210 -18.74 -4.47 -6.49
C LYS A 210 -17.72 -4.40 -5.35
N ALA A 211 -16.54 -3.87 -5.68
CA ALA A 211 -15.50 -3.49 -4.75
C ALA A 211 -15.69 -2.04 -4.26
N LEU A 212 -15.09 -1.73 -3.11
CA LEU A 212 -15.09 -0.38 -2.53
C LEU A 212 -14.63 0.72 -3.50
N TRP A 213 -13.74 0.40 -4.44
CA TRP A 213 -13.17 1.37 -5.39
C TRP A 213 -14.02 1.55 -6.66
N GLU A 214 -15.03 0.70 -6.86
CA GLU A 214 -15.98 0.74 -7.98
C GLU A 214 -17.30 1.44 -7.62
N GLU A 215 -17.47 1.84 -6.36
CA GLU A 215 -18.63 2.58 -5.91
C GLU A 215 -18.74 3.96 -6.56
N ASP A 216 -19.93 4.55 -6.44
CA ASP A 216 -20.13 5.95 -6.80
C ASP A 216 -19.27 6.86 -5.89
N GLU A 217 -18.81 8.01 -6.40
CA GLU A 217 -17.82 8.87 -5.70
C GLU A 217 -18.27 9.29 -4.29
N ASP A 218 -19.57 9.49 -4.08
CA ASP A 218 -20.16 9.84 -2.78
C ASP A 218 -20.09 8.69 -1.76
N LYS A 219 -20.05 7.45 -2.23
CA LYS A 219 -20.03 6.22 -1.40
C LYS A 219 -18.64 5.63 -1.20
N LYS A 220 -17.64 6.10 -1.94
CA LYS A 220 -16.25 5.66 -1.75
C LYS A 220 -15.72 6.06 -0.37
N PRO A 221 -14.76 5.32 0.20
CA PRO A 221 -14.00 5.80 1.35
C PRO A 221 -13.31 7.13 1.08
N TYR A 222 -13.18 7.99 2.09
CA TYR A 222 -12.64 9.35 1.95
C TYR A 222 -11.24 9.39 1.33
N PHE A 223 -10.37 8.43 1.69
CA PHE A 223 -9.02 8.35 1.13
C PHE A 223 -8.99 8.14 -0.40
N LEU A 224 -10.09 7.67 -1.00
CA LEU A 224 -10.24 7.61 -2.47
C LEU A 224 -10.78 8.91 -3.05
N LYS A 225 -11.66 9.61 -2.32
CA LYS A 225 -12.27 10.87 -2.75
C LYS A 225 -11.24 11.98 -2.95
N ILE A 226 -10.10 11.96 -2.28
CA ILE A 226 -9.04 12.98 -2.42
C ILE A 226 -8.28 12.92 -3.76
N ALA A 227 -8.32 11.78 -4.46
CA ALA A 227 -7.40 11.55 -5.58
C ALA A 227 -7.73 12.44 -6.80
N ILE A 228 -9.03 12.60 -7.10
CA ILE A 228 -9.52 13.46 -8.20
C ILE A 228 -9.19 14.95 -7.96
N PRO A 229 -9.56 15.57 -6.83
CA PRO A 229 -9.26 16.97 -6.58
C PRO A 229 -7.75 17.24 -6.53
N LYS A 230 -6.93 16.32 -5.98
CA LYS A 230 -5.46 16.45 -6.01
C LYS A 230 -4.92 16.44 -7.45
N THR A 231 -5.43 15.56 -8.30
CA THR A 231 -5.02 15.47 -9.72
C THR A 231 -5.41 16.72 -10.49
N LYS A 232 -6.62 17.23 -10.27
CA LYS A 232 -7.13 18.46 -10.92
C LYS A 232 -6.60 19.74 -10.28
N LYS A 233 -5.85 19.65 -9.18
CA LYS A 233 -5.43 20.80 -8.34
C LYS A 233 -6.63 21.64 -7.87
N ASN A 234 -7.79 21.00 -7.69
CA ASN A 234 -8.97 21.64 -7.14
C ASN A 234 -8.89 21.65 -5.61
N TRP A 235 -8.14 22.61 -5.07
CA TRP A 235 -7.86 22.67 -3.63
C TRP A 235 -9.10 23.01 -2.78
N ALA A 236 -10.08 23.71 -3.37
CA ALA A 236 -11.34 24.00 -2.69
C ALA A 236 -12.17 22.71 -2.50
N GLU A 237 -12.25 21.86 -3.52
CA GLU A 237 -12.88 20.55 -3.41
C GLU A 237 -12.10 19.63 -2.47
N LEU A 238 -10.76 19.67 -2.51
CA LEU A 238 -9.94 18.92 -1.54
C LEU A 238 -10.22 19.35 -0.10
N GLU A 239 -10.33 20.65 0.17
CA GLU A 239 -10.70 21.17 1.50
C GLU A 239 -12.06 20.63 1.95
N LEU A 240 -13.07 20.62 1.08
CA LEU A 240 -14.40 20.10 1.41
C LEU A 240 -14.36 18.62 1.79
N VAL A 241 -13.73 17.79 0.94
CA VAL A 241 -13.63 16.34 1.17
C VAL A 241 -12.84 16.03 2.44
N THR A 242 -11.73 16.73 2.67
CA THR A 242 -10.87 16.48 3.84
C THR A 242 -11.46 17.02 5.14
N LYS A 243 -12.27 18.09 5.10
CA LYS A 243 -13.08 18.53 6.24
C LYS A 243 -14.09 17.48 6.66
N GLU A 244 -14.86 16.96 5.70
CA GLU A 244 -15.81 15.89 5.97
C GLU A 244 -15.10 14.64 6.51
N TRP A 245 -13.92 14.33 5.99
CA TRP A 245 -13.10 13.21 6.45
C TRP A 245 -12.68 13.37 7.93
N VAL A 246 -12.13 14.51 8.34
CA VAL A 246 -11.72 14.71 9.74
C VAL A 246 -12.91 14.78 10.70
N GLU A 247 -14.11 15.16 10.22
CA GLU A 247 -15.34 15.14 11.03
C GLU A 247 -15.80 13.71 11.33
N HIS A 248 -15.70 12.80 10.35
CA HIS A 248 -16.09 11.40 10.52
C HIS A 248 -14.99 10.54 11.14
N GLU A 249 -13.73 10.86 10.88
CA GLU A 249 -12.54 10.13 11.33
C GLU A 249 -11.55 11.06 12.05
N PRO A 250 -11.91 11.63 13.22
CA PRO A 250 -11.09 12.64 13.91
C PRO A 250 -9.74 12.11 14.42
N ASN A 251 -9.58 10.79 14.53
CA ASN A 251 -8.33 10.14 14.92
C ASN A 251 -7.52 9.63 13.70
N ASN A 252 -7.86 10.05 12.48
CA ASN A 252 -7.12 9.67 11.28
C ASN A 252 -6.05 10.73 10.96
N THR A 253 -4.78 10.37 11.18
CA THR A 253 -3.62 11.23 10.90
C THR A 253 -3.58 11.70 9.44
N GLU A 254 -3.91 10.83 8.48
CA GLU A 254 -3.83 11.15 7.07
C GLU A 254 -4.93 12.13 6.65
N ALA A 255 -6.12 12.02 7.24
CA ALA A 255 -7.20 13.00 7.05
C ALA A 255 -6.77 14.42 7.47
N TRP A 256 -6.17 14.55 8.66
CA TRP A 256 -5.64 15.82 9.15
C TRP A 256 -4.48 16.35 8.31
N TYR A 257 -3.57 15.48 7.87
CA TYR A 257 -2.49 15.85 6.97
C TYR A 257 -3.01 16.39 5.63
N GLU A 258 -3.94 15.69 5.00
CA GLU A 258 -4.51 16.10 3.70
C GLU A 258 -5.33 17.39 3.82
N LEU A 259 -6.01 17.62 4.95
CA LEU A 259 -6.67 18.89 5.25
C LEU A 259 -5.66 20.05 5.37
N GLY A 260 -4.57 19.83 6.11
CA GLY A 260 -3.47 20.80 6.21
C GLY A 260 -2.84 21.11 4.85
N TYR A 261 -2.68 20.09 4.02
CA TYR A 261 -2.19 20.24 2.65
C TYR A 261 -3.16 21.07 1.78
N ALA A 262 -4.46 20.82 1.88
CA ALA A 262 -5.47 21.62 1.18
C ALA A 262 -5.41 23.10 1.60
N TYR A 263 -5.38 23.37 2.90
CA TYR A 263 -5.25 24.73 3.44
C TYR A 263 -3.99 25.43 3.00
N GLU A 264 -2.85 24.73 3.00
CA GLU A 264 -1.58 25.30 2.54
C GLU A 264 -1.67 25.69 1.05
N LYS A 265 -2.27 24.86 0.20
CA LYS A 265 -2.47 25.17 -1.23
C LYS A 265 -3.46 26.30 -1.47
N LEU A 266 -4.36 26.56 -0.54
CA LEU A 266 -5.28 27.70 -0.54
C LEU A 266 -4.71 28.94 0.16
N ASN A 267 -3.43 28.93 0.55
CA ASN A 267 -2.77 30.01 1.27
C ASN A 267 -3.38 30.34 2.65
N LYS A 268 -4.14 29.39 3.22
CA LYS A 268 -4.69 29.45 4.59
C LYS A 268 -3.66 28.93 5.59
N VAL A 269 -2.55 29.65 5.72
CA VAL A 269 -1.34 29.15 6.42
C VAL A 269 -1.57 28.87 7.91
N ALA A 270 -2.41 29.66 8.59
CA ALA A 270 -2.73 29.42 10.01
C ALA A 270 -3.51 28.11 10.18
N ASP A 271 -4.55 27.90 9.39
CA ASP A 271 -5.36 26.68 9.41
C ASP A 271 -4.55 25.44 9.02
N ALA A 272 -3.62 25.59 8.06
CA ALA A 272 -2.72 24.52 7.64
C ALA A 272 -1.85 24.03 8.81
N LEU A 273 -1.27 24.94 9.58
CA LEU A 273 -0.45 24.58 10.75
C LEU A 273 -1.29 23.88 11.82
N VAL A 274 -2.51 24.36 12.10
CA VAL A 274 -3.42 23.70 13.06
C VAL A 274 -3.73 22.26 12.64
N ALA A 275 -4.00 22.03 11.35
CA ALA A 275 -4.28 20.70 10.84
C ALA A 275 -3.02 19.79 10.86
N TYR A 276 -1.84 20.30 10.53
CA TYR A 276 -0.59 19.54 10.67
C TYR A 276 -0.25 19.23 12.13
N ASP A 277 -0.48 20.16 13.06
CA ASP A 277 -0.32 19.92 14.49
C ASP A 277 -1.24 18.80 14.96
N LYS A 278 -2.51 18.79 14.50
CA LYS A 278 -3.45 17.69 14.79
C LYS A 278 -2.99 16.34 14.25
N ALA A 279 -2.46 16.31 13.02
CA ALA A 279 -1.85 15.09 12.50
C ALA A 279 -0.69 14.61 13.39
N LEU A 280 0.18 15.52 13.84
CA LEU A 280 1.33 15.20 14.70
C LEU A 280 0.97 14.86 16.14
N GLU A 281 -0.18 15.32 16.65
CA GLU A 281 -0.74 14.89 17.93
C GLU A 281 -1.13 13.40 17.89
N ILE A 282 -1.68 12.93 16.76
CA ILE A 282 -2.11 11.54 16.56
C ILE A 282 -0.91 10.64 16.23
N ASP A 283 -0.06 11.07 15.29
CA ASP A 283 1.18 10.39 14.91
C ASP A 283 2.34 11.38 14.87
N GLN A 284 3.13 11.37 15.95
CA GLN A 284 4.31 12.23 16.11
C GLN A 284 5.40 11.94 15.06
N ASN A 285 5.32 10.81 14.36
CA ASN A 285 6.24 10.38 13.33
C ASN A 285 5.67 10.56 11.92
N ASN A 286 4.58 11.31 11.73
CA ASN A 286 4.08 11.63 10.39
C ASN A 286 5.09 12.56 9.68
N SER A 287 5.96 11.95 8.89
CA SER A 287 7.06 12.66 8.25
C SER A 287 6.62 13.63 7.15
N ASP A 288 5.41 13.46 6.59
CA ASP A 288 4.85 14.45 5.67
C ASP A 288 4.43 15.72 6.42
N ALA A 289 3.66 15.59 7.51
CA ALA A 289 3.24 16.72 8.34
C ALA A 289 4.46 17.48 8.88
N LEU A 290 5.47 16.77 9.41
CA LEU A 290 6.73 17.36 9.85
C LEU A 290 7.42 18.18 8.74
N LEU A 291 7.52 17.61 7.53
CA LEU A 291 8.14 18.29 6.39
C LEU A 291 7.35 19.54 5.98
N ARG A 292 6.01 19.45 5.90
CA ARG A 292 5.17 20.59 5.51
C ARG A 292 5.20 21.71 6.54
N GLU A 293 5.11 21.38 7.83
CA GLU A 293 5.25 22.34 8.92
C GLU A 293 6.61 23.05 8.84
N ALA A 294 7.69 22.30 8.61
CA ALA A 294 9.04 22.84 8.51
C ALA A 294 9.21 23.78 7.32
N VAL A 295 8.63 23.44 6.15
CA VAL A 295 8.63 24.31 4.97
C VAL A 295 7.90 25.62 5.25
N ILE A 296 6.78 25.59 5.99
CA ILE A 296 6.05 26.80 6.39
C ILE A 296 6.90 27.66 7.32
N TYR A 297 7.50 27.09 8.36
CA TYR A 297 8.33 27.86 9.31
C TYR A 297 9.61 28.40 8.67
N LYS A 298 10.19 27.67 7.70
CA LYS A 298 11.33 28.14 6.91
C LYS A 298 10.98 29.39 6.11
N LYS A 299 9.79 29.45 5.51
CA LYS A 299 9.30 30.65 4.81
C LYS A 299 9.03 31.82 5.77
N LYS A 300 8.66 31.53 7.02
CA LYS A 300 8.46 32.55 8.07
C LYS A 300 9.78 33.05 8.70
N GLY A 301 10.91 32.39 8.44
CA GLY A 301 12.20 32.72 9.06
C GLY A 301 12.35 32.24 10.51
N ASP A 302 11.53 31.29 10.96
CA ASP A 302 11.64 30.72 12.31
C ASP A 302 12.69 29.60 12.34
N GLU A 303 13.97 29.98 12.43
CA GLU A 303 15.10 29.04 12.41
C GLU A 303 15.07 28.05 13.58
N LYS A 304 14.52 28.46 14.73
CA LYS A 304 14.41 27.60 15.91
C LYS A 304 13.47 26.44 15.65
N LYS A 305 12.27 26.73 15.15
CA LYS A 305 11.26 25.71 14.85
C LYS A 305 11.70 24.82 13.68
N VAL A 306 12.35 25.39 12.65
CA VAL A 306 12.94 24.60 11.56
C VAL A 306 13.98 23.61 12.08
N SER A 307 14.88 24.05 12.97
CA SER A 307 15.91 23.16 13.54
C SER A 307 15.31 22.01 14.35
N GLN A 308 14.24 22.27 15.10
CA GLN A 308 13.50 21.24 15.85
C GLN A 308 12.86 20.21 14.92
N LEU A 309 12.16 20.67 13.87
CA LEU A 309 11.51 19.78 12.91
C LEU A 309 12.53 19.02 12.05
N GLN A 310 13.66 19.64 11.73
CA GLN A 310 14.77 18.99 11.04
C GLN A 310 15.33 17.82 11.86
N SER A 311 15.56 18.02 13.17
CA SER A 311 16.04 16.94 14.05
C SER A 311 15.05 15.78 14.09
N LYS A 312 13.74 16.06 14.20
CA LYS A 312 12.72 15.02 14.16
C LYS A 312 12.71 14.27 12.83
N LEU A 313 12.83 14.98 11.71
CA LEU A 313 12.90 14.36 10.39
C LEU A 313 14.16 13.51 10.22
N ASP A 314 15.31 13.93 10.75
CA ASP A 314 16.54 13.14 10.69
C ASP A 314 16.36 11.77 11.38
N ASP A 315 15.54 11.68 12.44
CA ASP A 315 15.23 10.43 13.14
C ASP A 315 14.13 9.61 12.45
N VAL A 316 13.08 10.27 11.95
CA VAL A 316 11.87 9.62 11.43
C VAL A 316 11.99 9.23 9.95
N ASP A 317 12.52 10.15 9.13
CA ASP A 317 12.61 10.00 7.68
C ASP A 317 13.81 10.81 7.14
N PRO A 318 15.02 10.22 7.17
CA PRO A 318 16.24 10.88 6.71
C PRO A 318 16.16 11.41 5.27
N ASN A 319 15.34 10.81 4.42
CA ASN A 319 15.16 11.27 3.04
C ASN A 319 14.39 12.60 3.00
N LYS A 320 13.30 12.73 3.77
CA LYS A 320 12.59 14.01 3.91
C LYS A 320 13.42 15.05 4.64
N ALA A 321 14.23 14.63 5.60
CA ALA A 321 15.20 15.47 6.27
C ALA A 321 16.22 16.06 5.26
N TRP A 322 16.70 15.25 4.33
CA TRP A 322 17.55 15.70 3.22
C TRP A 322 16.82 16.66 2.28
N ILE A 323 15.54 16.39 1.95
CA ILE A 323 14.72 17.29 1.12
C ILE A 323 14.61 18.69 1.74
N LEU A 324 14.35 18.76 3.05
CA LEU A 324 14.23 20.02 3.78
C LEU A 324 15.55 20.82 3.80
N LYS A 325 16.68 20.14 4.07
CA LYS A 325 18.02 20.75 4.05
C LYS A 325 18.35 21.35 2.68
N ASN A 326 17.99 20.67 1.60
CA ASN A 326 18.39 21.02 0.23
C ASN A 326 17.34 21.81 -0.58
N ASN A 327 16.22 22.21 0.03
CA ASN A 327 15.12 22.93 -0.62
C ASN A 327 14.58 22.20 -1.87
N LYS A 328 14.34 20.88 -1.77
CA LYS A 328 13.89 20.02 -2.89
C LYS A 328 12.40 19.61 -2.78
N TYR A 329 11.54 20.55 -2.41
CA TYR A 329 10.10 20.34 -2.16
C TYR A 329 9.21 21.10 -3.14
#